data_AF-A0A2E6IBZ1-F1
#
_entry.id   AF-A0A2E6IBZ1-F1
#
_cell.length_a   1.000
_cell.length_b   1.000
_cell.length_c   1.000
_cell.angle_alpha   90.00
_cell.angle_beta   90.00
_cell.angle_gamma   90.00
#
_symmetry.space_group_name_H-M   'P 1'
#
loop_
_entity.id
_entity.type
_entity.pdbx_description
1 polymer ?
#
loop_
_entity_poly.entity_id
_entity_poly.type
_entity_poly.pdbx_seq_one_letter_code
_entity_poly.pdbx_strand_id
1 'polypeptide(L)'
;MTSDYISTECCNRMEQLKMQQISTQHKRPGGEKIPPGGWRSTEQVMSDEQIERLIETGYGGEYRTRDGRAYFTFHFVHIDNSYYEVDIIRMPCYGARNRGAHETHRLGSRNGGKKICFGDERAISTLEIAREFAAAWAENTWNYILTGARF
;
A
#
# COMPACT_ATOMS: atom_id res chain seq x y z
N MET A 1 17.76 16.05 -20.72
CA MET A 1 18.75 15.87 -19.63
C MET A 1 18.19 16.68 -18.47
N THR A 2 17.69 16.17 -17.36
CA THR A 2 17.94 14.99 -16.49
C THR A 2 16.56 14.68 -15.82
N SER A 3 16.12 13.48 -15.50
CA SER A 3 16.64 12.57 -14.45
C SER A 3 15.64 11.40 -14.33
N ASP A 4 15.86 10.32 -15.07
CA ASP A 4 15.08 9.06 -14.94
C ASP A 4 15.78 8.04 -14.01
N TYR A 5 16.58 8.52 -13.06
CA TYR A 5 17.55 7.70 -12.34
C TYR A 5 17.09 7.12 -10.99
N ILE A 6 15.78 6.99 -10.76
CA ILE A 6 15.25 6.31 -9.56
C ILE A 6 14.01 5.47 -9.92
N SER A 7 14.19 4.37 -10.66
CA SER A 7 13.11 3.38 -10.81
C SER A 7 13.56 1.94 -11.11
N THR A 8 14.86 1.73 -11.35
CA THR A 8 15.42 0.42 -11.70
C THR A 8 15.75 -0.46 -10.48
N GLU A 9 15.77 0.10 -9.26
CA GLU A 9 16.23 -0.65 -8.07
C GLU A 9 15.20 -1.60 -7.45
N CYS A 10 13.93 -1.58 -7.85
CA CYS A 10 12.97 -2.61 -7.39
C CYS A 10 13.08 -3.94 -8.14
N CYS A 11 13.84 -4.02 -9.25
CA CYS A 11 13.88 -5.23 -10.10
C CYS A 11 15.18 -6.04 -9.98
N ASN A 12 16.30 -5.47 -9.52
CA ASN A 12 17.62 -6.13 -9.59
C ASN A 12 18.17 -6.64 -8.25
N ARG A 13 17.36 -6.82 -7.20
CA ARG A 13 17.85 -7.34 -5.91
C ARG A 13 17.03 -8.50 -5.34
N MET A 14 16.49 -9.37 -6.19
CA MET A 14 15.81 -10.60 -5.74
C MET A 14 16.39 -11.91 -6.31
N GLU A 15 17.49 -11.87 -7.06
CA GLU A 15 18.14 -13.09 -7.59
C GLU A 15 19.52 -13.45 -6.99
N GLN A 16 20.04 -12.72 -5.98
CA GLN A 16 21.37 -13.03 -5.41
C GLN A 16 21.44 -13.35 -3.91
N LEU A 17 20.33 -13.61 -3.22
CA LEU A 17 20.41 -14.05 -1.82
C LEU A 17 19.56 -15.31 -1.58
N LYS A 18 19.97 -16.40 -2.24
CA LYS A 18 19.83 -17.73 -1.66
C LYS A 18 21.01 -17.95 -0.71
N MET A 19 20.70 -18.20 0.56
CA MET A 19 21.58 -18.77 1.58
C MET A 19 22.83 -17.95 1.96
N GLN A 20 22.72 -17.17 3.05
CA GLN A 20 23.57 -17.30 4.25
C GLN A 20 23.12 -16.30 5.33
N GLN A 21 22.71 -16.86 6.47
CA GLN A 21 22.87 -16.41 7.87
C GLN A 21 23.02 -14.88 8.09
N ILE A 22 22.21 -14.20 8.91
CA ILE A 22 22.02 -14.39 10.35
C ILE A 22 20.65 -13.81 10.72
N SER A 23 19.78 -14.67 11.24
CA SER A 23 18.53 -14.30 11.90
C SER A 23 18.86 -13.61 13.23
N THR A 24 19.08 -12.29 13.22
CA THR A 24 18.87 -11.48 14.42
C THR A 24 17.37 -11.31 14.60
N GLN A 25 16.79 -12.23 15.38
CA GLN A 25 15.40 -12.15 15.82
C GLN A 25 15.21 -10.90 16.69
N HIS A 26 14.85 -9.78 16.08
CA HIS A 26 14.05 -8.78 16.77
C HIS A 26 12.61 -9.33 16.79
N LYS A 27 12.26 -10.06 17.85
CA LYS A 27 10.86 -10.42 18.14
C LYS A 27 10.08 -9.12 18.32
N ARG A 28 9.40 -8.70 17.24
CA ARG A 28 8.36 -7.67 17.33
C ARG A 28 7.18 -8.29 18.10
N PRO A 29 6.59 -7.61 19.09
CA PRO A 29 5.42 -8.11 19.78
C PRO A 29 4.26 -8.22 18.78
N GLY A 30 3.57 -9.35 18.73
CA GLY A 30 2.43 -9.58 17.83
C GLY A 30 2.69 -10.66 16.78
N GLY A 31 2.66 -11.92 17.21
CA GLY A 31 2.72 -13.09 16.34
C GLY A 31 1.44 -13.37 15.55
N GLU A 32 0.46 -12.46 15.57
CA GLU A 32 -0.79 -12.65 14.83
C GLU A 32 -0.58 -12.39 13.33
N LYS A 33 -0.85 -13.43 12.54
CA LYS A 33 -0.78 -13.39 11.09
C LYS A 33 -2.02 -12.68 10.57
N ILE A 34 -1.84 -11.57 9.85
CA ILE A 34 -2.95 -10.84 9.19
C ILE A 34 -3.84 -11.85 8.43
N PRO A 35 -5.16 -11.87 8.65
CA PRO A 35 -6.04 -12.76 7.92
C PRO A 35 -6.01 -12.45 6.41
N PRO A 36 -6.13 -13.45 5.52
CA PRO A 36 -6.26 -13.20 4.09
C PRO A 36 -7.47 -12.31 3.78
N GLY A 37 -7.30 -11.36 2.87
CA GLY A 37 -8.33 -10.37 2.53
C GLY A 37 -8.57 -9.34 3.64
N GLY A 38 -7.66 -9.25 4.59
CA GLY A 38 -7.80 -8.47 5.81
C GLY A 38 -6.69 -7.44 5.99
N TRP A 39 -7.01 -6.47 6.83
CA TRP A 39 -6.05 -5.52 7.35
C TRP A 39 -5.39 -6.08 8.60
N ARG A 40 -4.14 -5.70 8.87
CA ARG A 40 -3.55 -5.89 10.19
C ARG A 40 -4.48 -5.26 11.22
N SER A 41 -4.97 -6.08 12.15
CA SER A 41 -5.70 -5.58 13.30
C SER A 41 -4.76 -4.65 14.07
N THR A 42 -5.07 -3.36 14.06
CA THR A 42 -4.78 -2.56 15.24
C THR A 42 -5.87 -3.01 16.22
N GLU A 43 -5.62 -4.04 17.02
CA GLU A 43 -6.59 -4.56 18.02
C GLU A 43 -7.04 -3.52 19.06
N GLN A 44 -6.63 -2.26 18.93
CA GLN A 44 -7.25 -1.16 19.61
C GLN A 44 -8.43 -0.66 18.79
N VAL A 45 -9.63 -0.84 19.33
CA VAL A 45 -10.74 0.10 19.10
C VAL A 45 -10.17 1.48 19.40
N MET A 46 -9.81 2.23 18.36
CA MET A 46 -9.25 3.56 18.50
C MET A 46 -10.39 4.51 18.81
N SER A 47 -10.23 5.34 19.84
CA SER A 47 -11.20 6.40 20.11
C SER A 47 -11.19 7.43 18.98
N ASP A 48 -12.27 8.21 18.87
CA ASP A 48 -12.38 9.27 17.86
C ASP A 48 -11.19 10.26 17.96
N GLU A 49 -10.68 10.54 19.16
CA GLU A 49 -9.51 11.41 19.37
C GLU A 49 -8.18 10.77 18.91
N GLN A 50 -8.07 9.44 18.98
CA GLN A 50 -6.92 8.72 18.44
C GLN A 50 -6.97 8.71 16.91
N ILE A 51 -8.17 8.60 16.34
CA ILE A 51 -8.41 8.75 14.90
C ILE A 51 -8.04 10.17 14.45
N GLU A 52 -8.41 11.21 15.20
CA GLU A 52 -8.05 12.62 14.90
C GLU A 52 -6.53 12.86 14.92
N ARG A 53 -5.79 12.31 15.90
CA ARG A 53 -4.32 12.42 15.91
C ARG A 53 -3.66 11.67 14.76
N LEU A 54 -4.23 10.55 14.35
CA LEU A 54 -3.78 9.78 13.19
C LEU A 54 -4.16 10.45 11.87
N ILE A 55 -5.21 11.25 11.85
CA ILE A 55 -5.59 12.11 10.73
C ILE A 55 -4.52 13.20 10.51
N GLU A 56 -4.00 13.82 11.57
CA GLU A 56 -2.93 14.84 11.47
C GLU A 56 -1.55 14.26 11.14
N THR A 57 -1.23 13.06 11.65
CA THR A 57 0.09 12.42 11.47
C THR A 57 0.14 11.38 10.35
N GLY A 58 -1.03 11.03 9.82
CA GLY A 58 -1.27 10.00 8.81
C GLY A 58 -1.30 8.57 9.39
N TYR A 59 -2.33 7.81 9.03
CA TYR A 59 -2.52 6.44 9.50
C TYR A 59 -1.81 5.45 8.55
N GLY A 60 -1.00 4.54 9.10
CA GLY A 60 -0.39 3.45 8.34
C GLY A 60 -1.24 2.18 8.39
N GLY A 61 -1.55 1.59 7.23
CA GLY A 61 -2.29 0.32 7.15
C GLY A 61 -1.54 -0.75 6.35
N GLU A 62 -1.47 -1.97 6.88
CA GLU A 62 -0.96 -3.14 6.17
C GLU A 62 -2.11 -4.08 5.77
N TYR A 63 -2.21 -4.39 4.49
CA TYR A 63 -3.23 -5.27 3.92
C TYR A 63 -2.60 -6.55 3.39
N ARG A 64 -3.27 -7.68 3.62
CA ARG A 64 -2.90 -8.98 3.06
C ARG A 64 -3.96 -9.41 2.06
N THR A 65 -3.50 -9.74 0.85
CA THR A 65 -4.37 -10.21 -0.24
C THR A 65 -5.22 -11.43 0.13
N ARG A 66 -6.36 -11.62 -0.54
CA ARG A 66 -7.31 -12.73 -0.28
C ARG A 66 -6.71 -14.11 -0.46
N ASP A 67 -5.78 -14.29 -1.40
CA ASP A 67 -5.03 -15.54 -1.54
C ASP A 67 -3.92 -15.69 -0.48
N GLY A 68 -3.67 -14.64 0.30
CA GLY A 68 -2.72 -14.60 1.39
C GLY A 68 -1.25 -14.54 0.95
N ARG A 69 -0.95 -14.27 -0.33
CA ARG A 69 0.40 -14.39 -0.91
C ARG A 69 1.15 -13.06 -1.03
N ALA A 70 0.44 -11.94 -1.04
CA ALA A 70 1.02 -10.61 -1.14
C ALA A 70 0.57 -9.69 0.00
N TYR A 71 1.47 -8.77 0.37
CA TYR A 71 1.24 -7.73 1.38
C TYR A 71 1.44 -6.35 0.75
N PHE A 72 0.58 -5.42 1.15
CA PHE A 72 0.63 -4.03 0.74
C PHE A 72 0.66 -3.15 1.99
N THR A 73 1.32 -2.00 1.90
CA THR A 73 1.36 -1.01 2.97
C THR A 73 0.97 0.34 2.41
N PHE A 74 0.05 1.00 3.10
CA PHE A 74 -0.52 2.27 2.71
C PHE A 74 -0.36 3.29 3.83
N HIS A 75 -0.40 4.55 3.44
CA HIS A 75 -0.48 5.69 4.34
C HIS A 75 -1.68 6.53 3.94
N PHE A 76 -2.60 6.73 4.88
CA PHE A 76 -3.86 7.42 4.68
C PHE A 76 -3.74 8.84 5.21
N VAL A 77 -3.90 9.82 4.33
CA VAL A 77 -3.70 11.24 4.63
C VAL A 77 -5.00 11.98 4.45
N HIS A 78 -5.48 12.65 5.49
CA HIS A 78 -6.69 13.46 5.39
C HIS A 78 -6.31 14.85 4.83
N ILE A 79 -6.83 15.16 3.66
CA ILE A 79 -6.53 16.39 2.92
C ILE A 79 -7.59 17.44 3.26
N ASP A 80 -7.14 18.56 3.84
CA ASP A 80 -7.93 19.77 4.13
C ASP A 80 -9.25 19.48 4.87
N ASN A 81 -9.27 18.46 5.72
CA ASN A 81 -10.46 17.94 6.40
C ASN A 81 -11.64 17.60 5.47
N SER A 82 -11.36 17.26 4.21
CA SER A 82 -12.37 17.02 3.19
C SER A 82 -12.38 15.59 2.66
N TYR A 83 -11.21 15.02 2.36
CA TYR A 83 -11.12 13.69 1.74
C TYR A 83 -9.79 13.02 2.06
N TYR A 84 -9.69 11.72 1.83
CA TYR A 84 -8.47 10.95 2.07
C TYR A 84 -7.68 10.71 0.78
N GLU A 85 -6.39 11.00 0.84
CA GLU A 85 -5.38 10.51 -0.09
C GLU A 85 -4.81 9.18 0.44
N VAL A 86 -4.56 8.23 -0.46
CA VAL A 86 -3.98 6.92 -0.12
C VAL A 86 -2.62 6.76 -0.79
N ASP A 87 -1.58 7.03 -0.02
CA ASP A 87 -0.19 6.89 -0.42
C ASP A 87 0.24 5.41 -0.38
N ILE A 88 0.95 4.97 -1.40
CA ILE A 88 1.44 3.61 -1.54
C ILE A 88 2.85 3.55 -0.96
N ILE A 89 2.99 3.01 0.25
CA ILE A 89 4.27 2.87 0.94
C ILE A 89 5.01 1.63 0.45
N ARG A 90 4.31 0.50 0.31
CA ARG A 90 4.92 -0.77 -0.13
C ARG A 90 3.93 -1.60 -0.92
N MET A 91 4.40 -2.22 -1.99
CA MET A 91 3.64 -3.15 -2.82
C MET A 91 4.58 -4.18 -3.48
N PRO A 92 4.07 -5.32 -3.97
CA PRO A 92 4.86 -6.23 -4.79
C PRO A 92 5.32 -5.56 -6.11
N CYS A 93 6.44 -6.03 -6.66
CA CYS A 93 6.95 -5.53 -7.94
C CYS A 93 6.05 -5.99 -9.10
N TYR A 94 5.85 -5.12 -10.09
CA TYR A 94 5.17 -5.45 -11.34
C TYR A 94 5.97 -6.43 -12.23
N GLY A 95 7.24 -6.69 -11.92
CA GLY A 95 8.14 -7.47 -12.78
C GLY A 95 8.25 -6.82 -14.16
N ALA A 96 8.02 -7.62 -15.20
CA ALA A 96 8.05 -7.19 -16.60
C ALA A 96 6.75 -6.49 -17.07
N ARG A 97 5.75 -6.30 -16.19
CA ARG A 97 4.48 -5.65 -16.55
C ARG A 97 4.61 -4.13 -16.63
N ASN A 98 3.73 -3.51 -17.40
CA ASN A 98 3.65 -2.06 -17.52
C ASN A 98 3.30 -1.44 -16.15
N ARG A 99 3.94 -0.30 -15.85
CA ARG A 99 3.88 0.43 -14.58
C ARG A 99 3.26 1.83 -14.74
N GLY A 100 2.75 2.14 -15.93
CA GLY A 100 2.16 3.42 -16.27
C GLY A 100 0.99 3.80 -15.37
N ALA A 101 0.76 5.10 -15.25
CA ALA A 101 -0.23 5.66 -14.33
C ALA A 101 -1.64 5.15 -14.66
N HIS A 102 -1.95 5.05 -15.94
CA HIS A 102 -3.26 4.61 -16.42
C HIS A 102 -3.48 3.12 -16.18
N GLU A 103 -2.50 2.27 -16.48
CA GLU A 103 -2.62 0.82 -16.33
C GLU A 103 -2.60 0.35 -14.88
N THR A 104 -2.03 1.14 -13.99
CA THR A 104 -1.86 0.75 -12.58
C THR A 104 -2.68 1.59 -11.60
N HIS A 105 -3.43 2.58 -12.11
CA HIS A 105 -4.17 3.53 -11.29
C HIS A 105 -3.29 4.15 -10.19
N ARG A 106 -2.09 4.64 -10.57
CA ARG A 106 -1.16 5.30 -9.66
C ARG A 106 -0.76 6.67 -10.16
N LEU A 107 -0.90 7.67 -9.30
CA LEU A 107 -0.49 9.05 -9.58
C LEU A 107 0.65 9.46 -8.65
N GLY A 108 1.27 10.62 -8.92
CA GLY A 108 2.18 11.24 -7.97
C GLY A 108 1.43 11.65 -6.70
N SER A 109 2.00 11.33 -5.54
CA SER A 109 1.50 11.82 -4.25
C SER A 109 2.03 13.24 -3.98
N ARG A 110 1.26 14.04 -3.25
CA ARG A 110 1.73 15.35 -2.76
C ARG A 110 2.88 15.22 -1.76
N ASN A 111 2.95 14.09 -1.05
CA ASN A 111 3.98 13.77 -0.07
C ASN A 111 5.22 13.10 -0.71
N GLY A 112 5.26 13.02 -2.03
CA GLY A 112 6.29 12.28 -2.77
C GLY A 112 5.95 10.80 -2.93
N GLY A 113 6.53 10.16 -3.95
CA GLY A 113 6.21 8.77 -4.29
C GLY A 113 4.92 8.64 -5.10
N LYS A 114 4.11 7.62 -4.82
CA LYS A 114 2.89 7.29 -5.58
C LYS A 114 1.69 7.13 -4.66
N LYS A 115 0.53 7.61 -5.13
CA LYS A 115 -0.78 7.39 -4.51
C LYS A 115 -1.69 6.59 -5.43
N ILE A 116 -2.76 6.04 -4.85
CA ILE A 116 -3.84 5.43 -5.63
C ILE A 116 -4.62 6.55 -6.34
N CYS A 117 -4.90 6.34 -7.63
CA CYS A 117 -5.75 7.22 -8.42
C CYS A 117 -7.22 6.89 -8.15
N PHE A 118 -8.00 7.89 -7.77
CA PHE A 118 -9.46 7.78 -7.67
C PHE A 118 -10.10 8.61 -8.79
N GLY A 119 -11.21 8.15 -9.34
CA GLY A 119 -11.96 8.91 -10.35
C GLY A 119 -12.58 10.18 -9.75
N ASP A 120 -13.15 10.05 -8.54
CA ASP A 120 -13.61 11.16 -7.71
C ASP A 120 -12.96 11.07 -6.33
N GLU A 121 -11.97 11.92 -6.05
CA GLU A 121 -11.26 11.92 -4.76
C GLU A 121 -12.19 12.29 -3.60
N ARG A 122 -13.25 13.10 -3.84
CA ARG A 122 -14.17 13.54 -2.79
C ARG A 122 -15.09 12.42 -2.30
N ALA A 123 -15.24 11.35 -3.07
CA ALA A 123 -15.95 10.16 -2.64
C ALA A 123 -15.23 9.43 -1.50
N ILE A 124 -13.92 9.67 -1.31
CA ILE A 124 -13.11 9.05 -0.27
C ILE A 124 -13.16 9.91 1.00
N SER A 125 -14.36 10.13 1.55
CA SER A 125 -14.57 11.08 2.64
C SER A 125 -14.33 10.51 4.04
N THR A 126 -14.13 9.20 4.18
CA THR A 126 -13.85 8.55 5.47
C THR A 126 -12.67 7.60 5.36
N LEU A 127 -12.00 7.34 6.49
CA LEU A 127 -10.90 6.38 6.57
C LEU A 127 -11.37 4.97 6.19
N GLU A 128 -12.59 4.60 6.54
CA GLU A 128 -13.18 3.30 6.19
C GLU A 128 -13.29 3.14 4.67
N ILE A 129 -13.88 4.11 3.98
CA ILE A 129 -13.98 4.13 2.52
C ILE A 129 -12.57 4.08 1.91
N ALA A 130 -11.63 4.88 2.42
CA ALA A 130 -10.25 4.88 1.94
C ALA A 130 -9.61 3.48 2.03
N ARG A 131 -9.84 2.75 3.12
CA ARG A 131 -9.37 1.37 3.30
C ARG A 131 -10.04 0.40 2.34
N GLU A 132 -11.35 0.51 2.11
CA GLU A 132 -12.03 -0.35 1.14
C GLU A 132 -11.45 -0.18 -0.27
N PHE A 133 -11.26 1.06 -0.70
CA PHE A 133 -10.64 1.37 -1.98
C PHE A 133 -9.19 0.89 -2.07
N ALA A 134 -8.41 1.07 -1.00
CA ALA A 134 -7.03 0.58 -0.95
C ALA A 134 -6.94 -0.95 -1.06
N ALA A 135 -7.85 -1.66 -0.37
CA ALA A 135 -7.94 -3.12 -0.46
C ALA A 135 -8.35 -3.57 -1.87
N ALA A 136 -9.36 -2.93 -2.47
CA ALA A 136 -9.79 -3.24 -3.83
C ALA A 136 -8.66 -3.02 -4.85
N TRP A 137 -7.95 -1.89 -4.73
CA TRP A 137 -6.79 -1.61 -5.56
C TRP A 137 -5.66 -2.63 -5.36
N ALA A 138 -5.40 -3.06 -4.11
CA ALA A 138 -4.39 -4.08 -3.82
C ALA A 138 -4.73 -5.44 -4.47
N GLU A 139 -5.98 -5.89 -4.36
CA GLU A 139 -6.45 -7.14 -4.98
C GLU A 139 -6.31 -7.10 -6.51
N ASN A 140 -6.77 -6.00 -7.10
CA ASN A 140 -6.69 -5.82 -8.54
C ASN A 140 -5.25 -5.72 -9.04
N THR A 141 -4.41 -4.96 -8.34
CA THR A 141 -2.97 -4.86 -8.62
C THR A 141 -2.31 -6.22 -8.54
N TRP A 142 -2.63 -7.00 -7.51
CA TRP A 142 -2.10 -8.34 -7.36
C TRP A 142 -2.54 -9.27 -8.50
N ASN A 143 -3.82 -9.22 -8.88
CA ASN A 143 -4.32 -9.96 -10.04
C ASN A 143 -3.61 -9.56 -11.33
N TYR A 144 -3.38 -8.27 -11.57
CA TYR A 144 -2.63 -7.78 -12.71
C TYR A 144 -1.17 -8.26 -12.71
N ILE A 145 -0.51 -8.28 -11.54
CA ILE A 145 0.84 -8.82 -11.41
C ILE A 145 0.88 -10.30 -11.78
N LEU A 146 -0.08 -11.09 -11.27
CA LEU A 146 -0.16 -12.52 -11.52
C LEU A 146 -0.52 -12.87 -12.97
N THR A 147 -1.49 -12.17 -13.55
CA THR A 147 -2.14 -12.59 -14.80
C THR A 147 -1.89 -11.65 -15.97
N GLY A 148 -1.68 -10.36 -15.70
CA GLY A 148 -1.68 -9.29 -16.69
C GLY A 148 -3.07 -8.75 -17.04
N ALA A 149 -4.14 -9.23 -16.39
CA ALA A 149 -5.49 -8.70 -16.57
C ALA A 149 -5.60 -7.28 -15.99
N ARG A 150 -6.05 -6.33 -16.82
CA ARG A 150 -6.21 -4.91 -16.45
C ARG A 150 -7.48 -4.68 -15.65
N PHE A 151 -7.54 -3.56 -14.94
CA PHE A 151 -8.65 -3.10 -14.12
C PHE A 151 -8.66 -1.57 -14.08
#